data_AF-A0A9X5X8W8-F1
#
_entry.id   AF-A0A9X5X8W8-F1
#
_cell.length_a   1.000
_cell.length_b   1.000
_cell.length_c   1.000
_cell.angle_alpha   90.00
_cell.angle_beta   90.00
_cell.angle_gamma   90.00
#
_symmetry.space_group_name_H-M   'P 1'
#
loop_
_entity.id
_entity.type
_entity.pdbx_description
1 polymer ?
#
loop_
_entity_poly.entity_id
_entity_poly.type
_entity_poly.pdbx_seq_one_letter_code
_entity_poly.pdbx_strand_id
1 'polypeptide(L)'
;MDTEASLGSLPYVPGTGRPVPEAEPELVEQWRSGGGELVELLSQVRERFGGVAAFRLGPAPTVLVTDPQAVQHVLARHPERYVKRSHRARVL
;
A
#
# COMPACT_ATOMS: atom_id res chain seq x y z
N MET A 1 1.30 21.17 -27.05
CA MET A 1 -0.03 20.59 -26.81
C MET A 1 0.21 19.12 -26.48
N ASP A 2 0.46 18.92 -25.19
CA ASP A 2 0.20 17.76 -24.33
C ASP A 2 0.34 16.34 -24.89
N THR A 3 1.49 15.74 -24.59
CA THR A 3 1.67 14.29 -24.58
C THR A 3 1.23 13.77 -23.21
N GLU A 4 -0.05 13.48 -23.04
CA GLU A 4 -0.53 12.76 -21.86
C GLU A 4 -0.08 11.29 -21.93
N ALA A 5 0.91 10.95 -21.11
CA ALA A 5 1.29 9.58 -20.81
C ALA A 5 0.14 8.90 -20.07
N SER A 6 -0.74 8.22 -20.83
CA SER A 6 -1.76 7.35 -20.26
C SER A 6 -1.08 6.17 -19.56
N LEU A 7 -0.94 6.27 -18.24
CA LEU A 7 -0.58 5.16 -17.37
C LEU A 7 -1.77 4.21 -17.36
N GLY A 8 -1.77 3.26 -18.29
CA GLY A 8 -2.80 2.25 -18.43
C GLY A 8 -3.12 1.60 -17.08
N SER A 9 -4.39 1.71 -16.70
CA SER A 9 -4.98 0.97 -15.59
C SER A 9 -4.59 -0.49 -15.72
N LEU A 10 -3.74 -0.96 -14.79
CA LEU A 10 -3.37 -2.36 -14.74
C LEU A 10 -4.64 -3.20 -14.51
N PRO A 11 -4.83 -4.30 -15.27
CA PRO A 11 -6.01 -5.13 -15.13
C PRO A 11 -6.07 -5.72 -13.72
N TYR A 12 -7.12 -5.34 -12.99
CA TYR A 12 -7.47 -5.92 -11.70
C TYR A 12 -7.76 -7.41 -11.89
N VAL A 13 -6.90 -8.27 -11.34
CA VAL A 13 -7.13 -9.73 -11.30
C VAL A 13 -7.84 -10.04 -9.97
N PRO A 14 -9.12 -10.46 -9.97
CA PRO A 14 -9.86 -10.70 -8.74
C PRO A 14 -9.44 -12.04 -8.12
N GLY A 15 -8.99 -11.98 -6.86
CA GLY A 15 -8.91 -13.12 -5.98
C GLY A 15 -9.47 -12.72 -4.61
N THR A 16 -10.70 -13.13 -4.34
CA THR A 16 -11.46 -13.01 -3.06
C THR A 16 -11.75 -11.58 -2.55
N GLY A 17 -12.64 -10.87 -3.26
CA GLY A 17 -13.93 -10.48 -2.66
C GLY A 17 -14.12 -9.09 -2.04
N ARG A 18 -13.08 -8.37 -1.58
CA ARG A 18 -13.22 -6.95 -1.20
C ARG A 18 -11.98 -6.15 -1.57
N PRO A 19 -12.13 -4.96 -2.16
CA PRO A 19 -10.99 -4.07 -2.37
C PRO A 19 -10.36 -3.71 -1.02
N VAL A 20 -9.03 -3.64 -0.98
CA VAL A 20 -8.29 -3.12 0.18
C VAL A 20 -8.84 -1.73 0.47
N PRO A 21 -9.25 -1.42 1.71
CA PRO A 21 -9.79 -0.10 2.00
C PRO A 21 -8.72 0.95 1.73
N GLU A 22 -9.09 1.97 0.97
CA GLU A 22 -8.22 3.08 0.63
C GLU A 22 -8.33 4.13 1.73
N ALA A 23 -7.20 4.51 2.30
CA ALA A 23 -7.14 5.63 3.23
C ALA A 23 -7.08 6.94 2.45
N GLU A 24 -7.85 7.92 2.90
CA GLU A 24 -7.89 9.25 2.28
C GLU A 24 -6.47 9.84 2.21
N PRO A 25 -6.10 10.49 1.09
CA PRO A 25 -4.77 11.11 0.93
C PRO A 25 -4.45 12.09 2.06
N GLU A 26 -5.47 12.81 2.54
CA GLU A 26 -5.37 13.76 3.64
C GLU A 26 -4.80 13.14 4.92
N LEU A 27 -5.03 11.85 5.20
CA LEU A 27 -4.49 11.18 6.39
C LEU A 27 -2.97 11.17 6.35
N VAL A 28 -2.40 10.81 5.20
CA VAL A 28 -0.95 10.78 4.99
C VAL A 28 -0.37 12.19 4.98
N GLU A 29 -1.06 13.13 4.34
CA GLU A 29 -0.62 14.52 4.25
C GLU A 29 -0.62 15.20 5.62
N GLN A 30 -1.67 15.01 6.42
CA GLN A 30 -1.75 15.52 7.78
C GLN A 30 -0.65 14.93 8.66
N TRP A 31 -0.48 13.60 8.64
CA TRP A 31 0.61 12.92 9.35
C TRP A 31 1.99 13.48 8.94
N ARG A 32 2.23 13.63 7.63
CA ARG A 32 3.50 14.17 7.11
C ARG A 32 3.73 15.62 7.51
N SER A 33 2.70 16.47 7.41
CA SER A 33 2.77 17.91 7.73
C SER A 33 2.94 18.18 9.21
N GLY A 34 2.37 17.32 10.06
CA GLY A 34 2.50 17.40 11.52
C GLY A 34 3.83 16.87 12.05
N GLY A 35 4.69 16.33 11.19
CA GLY A 35 5.92 15.64 11.61
C GLY A 35 5.63 14.39 12.43
N GLY A 36 4.48 13.74 12.20
CA GLY A 36 4.02 12.60 12.97
C GLY A 36 5.00 11.43 12.91
N GLU A 37 5.10 10.69 14.00
CA GLU A 37 5.95 9.51 14.04
C GLU A 37 5.35 8.38 13.20
N LEU A 38 6.20 7.53 12.61
CA LEU A 38 5.71 6.39 11.82
C LEU A 38 4.76 5.50 12.64
N VAL A 39 5.06 5.30 13.93
CA VAL A 39 4.24 4.48 14.84
C VAL A 39 2.80 5.00 14.95
N GLU A 40 2.59 6.30 14.85
CA GLU A 40 1.25 6.90 14.89
C GLU A 40 0.46 6.53 13.64
N LEU A 41 1.09 6.58 12.46
CA LEU A 41 0.47 6.14 11.20
C LEU A 41 0.12 4.65 11.24
N LEU A 42 1.02 3.81 11.75
CA LEU A 42 0.76 2.36 11.90
C LEU A 42 -0.43 2.11 12.83
N SER A 43 -0.52 2.87 13.93
CA SER A 43 -1.59 2.74 14.93
C SER A 43 -2.93 3.18 14.36
N GLN A 44 -2.98 4.32 13.66
CA GLN A 44 -4.19 4.79 12.99
C GLN A 44 -4.71 3.79 11.95
N VAL A 45 -3.83 3.12 11.20
CA VAL A 45 -4.24 2.08 10.25
C VAL A 45 -4.83 0.86 10.95
N ARG A 46 -4.24 0.47 12.09
CA ARG A 46 -4.78 -0.64 12.89
C ARG A 46 -6.17 -0.30 13.44
N GLU A 47 -6.35 0.90 13.97
CA GLU A 47 -7.59 1.34 14.62
C GLU A 47 -8.72 1.63 13.63
N ARG A 48 -8.42 2.32 12.52
CA ARG A 48 -9.45 2.81 11.58
C ARG A 48 -9.75 1.85 10.44
N PHE A 49 -8.78 1.02 10.04
CA PHE A 49 -8.88 0.16 8.86
C PHE A 49 -8.68 -1.33 9.17
N GLY A 50 -8.63 -1.69 10.45
CA GLY A 50 -8.43 -3.08 10.88
C GLY A 50 -7.04 -3.64 10.53
N GLY A 51 -6.08 -2.77 10.26
CA GLY A 51 -4.68 -3.14 10.03
C GLY A 51 -4.29 -3.46 8.60
N VAL A 52 -5.12 -3.14 7.60
CA VAL A 52 -4.74 -3.19 6.18
C VAL A 52 -5.33 -1.97 5.48
N ALA A 53 -4.49 -1.13 4.87
CA ALA A 53 -4.96 0.06 4.14
C ALA A 53 -4.09 0.36 2.92
N ALA A 54 -4.71 0.84 1.84
CA ALA A 54 -4.02 1.38 0.66
C ALA A 54 -3.82 2.89 0.77
N PHE A 55 -2.68 3.36 0.25
CA PHE A 55 -2.27 4.75 0.18
C PHE A 55 -1.73 5.09 -1.21
N ARG A 56 -1.95 6.31 -1.68
CA ARG A 56 -1.32 6.80 -2.92
C ARG A 56 -0.02 7.53 -2.63
N LEU A 57 1.04 6.76 -2.36
CA LEU A 57 2.41 7.27 -2.17
C LEU A 57 3.20 7.20 -3.49
N GLY A 58 2.73 7.92 -4.51
CA GLY A 58 3.34 7.93 -5.84
C GLY A 58 2.46 7.30 -6.92
N PRO A 59 3.05 6.83 -8.04
CA PRO A 59 2.28 6.45 -9.24
C PRO A 59 1.50 5.14 -9.09
N ALA A 60 1.83 4.33 -8.07
CA ALA A 60 1.15 3.09 -7.76
C ALA A 60 0.66 3.10 -6.32
N PRO A 61 -0.50 2.46 -6.02
CA PRO A 61 -0.98 2.32 -4.67
C PRO A 61 0.01 1.50 -3.82
N THR A 62 0.30 2.00 -2.63
CA THR A 62 1.10 1.35 -1.61
C THR A 62 0.19 0.82 -0.52
N VAL A 63 0.28 -0.47 -0.21
CA VAL A 63 -0.52 -1.09 0.86
C VAL A 63 0.31 -1.18 2.13
N LEU A 64 -0.20 -0.63 3.24
CA LEU A 64 0.34 -0.81 4.57
C LEU A 64 -0.40 -1.95 5.28
N VAL A 65 0.37 -2.82 5.92
CA VAL A 65 -0.14 -3.99 6.63
C VAL A 65 0.40 -3.98 8.05
N THR A 66 -0.50 -3.90 9.04
CA THR A 66 -0.20 -3.93 10.48
C THR A 66 -0.94 -5.05 11.22
N ASP A 67 -1.94 -5.68 10.60
CA ASP A 67 -2.57 -6.88 11.15
C ASP A 67 -1.58 -8.07 11.17
N PRO A 68 -1.40 -8.78 12.31
CA PRO A 68 -0.43 -9.88 12.40
C PRO A 68 -0.66 -11.02 11.40
N GLN A 69 -1.92 -11.38 11.10
CA GLN A 69 -2.22 -12.45 10.15
C GLN A 69 -1.90 -12.02 8.72
N ALA A 70 -2.23 -10.78 8.36
CA ALA A 70 -1.89 -10.20 7.07
C ALA A 70 -0.37 -10.00 6.91
N VAL A 71 0.35 -9.62 7.97
CA VAL A 71 1.82 -9.56 7.96
C VAL A 71 2.40 -10.95 7.70
N GLN A 72 1.89 -11.98 8.39
CA GLN A 72 2.34 -13.36 8.16
C GLN A 72 2.02 -13.83 6.74
N HIS A 73 0.87 -13.45 6.19
CA HIS A 73 0.49 -13.75 4.82
C HIS A 73 1.52 -13.20 3.82
N VAL A 74 1.89 -11.92 3.96
CA VAL A 74 2.81 -11.23 3.04
C VAL A 74 4.24 -11.72 3.19
N LEU A 75 4.75 -11.81 4.43
CA LEU A 75 6.17 -12.04 4.68
C LEU A 75 6.55 -13.52 4.74
N ALA A 76 5.64 -14.39 5.18
CA ALA A 76 5.97 -15.80 5.48
C ALA A 76 5.24 -16.81 4.60
N ARG A 77 3.94 -16.60 4.31
CA ARG A 77 3.13 -17.62 3.61
C ARG A 77 3.21 -17.52 2.09
N HIS A 78 3.43 -16.32 1.54
CA HIS A 78 3.48 -16.07 0.09
C HIS A 78 4.69 -15.22 -0.34
N PRO A 79 5.93 -15.57 0.06
CA PRO A 79 7.12 -14.78 -0.27
C PRO A 79 7.36 -14.63 -1.79
N GLU A 80 6.90 -15.58 -2.60
CA GLU A 80 6.96 -15.55 -4.06
C GLU A 80 6.03 -14.50 -4.69
N ARG A 81 4.94 -14.15 -4.01
CA ARG A 81 3.95 -13.18 -4.49
C ARG A 81 4.35 -11.73 -4.17
N TYR A 82 5.06 -11.53 -3.06
CA TYR A 82 5.44 -10.22 -2.55
C TYR A 82 6.96 -10.03 -2.59
N VAL A 83 7.49 -9.88 -3.80
CA VAL A 83 8.94 -9.73 -4.02
C VAL A 83 9.44 -8.38 -3.52
N LYS A 84 10.60 -8.39 -2.86
CA LYS A 84 11.29 -7.15 -2.44
C LYS A 84 11.63 -6.30 -3.67
N ARG A 85 11.54 -4.97 -3.52
CA ARG A 85 11.88 -4.02 -4.60
C ARG A 85 13.27 -4.25 -5.19
N SER A 86 14.25 -4.62 -4.37
CA SER A 86 15.61 -4.96 -4.80
C SER A 86 15.67 -6.16 -5.75
N HIS A 87 14.75 -7.11 -5.64
CA HIS A 87 14.66 -8.23 -6.59
C HIS A 87 14.10 -7.81 -7.95
N ARG A 88 13.20 -6.80 -7.98
CA ARG A 88 12.68 -6.23 -9.24
C ARG A 88 13.67 -5.28 -9.91
N ALA A 89 14.45 -4.52 -9.12
CA ALA A 89 15.41 -3.55 -9.62
C ALA A 89 16.62 -4.16 -10.34
N ARG A 90 16.90 -5.46 -10.17
CA ARG A 90 18.02 -6.16 -10.85
C ARG A 90 17.69 -6.61 -12.29
N VAL A 91 16.50 -6.30 -12.82
CA VAL A 91 16.03 -6.76 -14.14
C VAL A 91 15.98 -5.61 -15.17
N LEU A 92 16.61 -4.46 -14.89
CA LEU A 92 16.73 -3.34 -15.82
C LEU A 92 18.19 -3.09 -16.21
#